data_AF-A0A382TZK5-F1
#
_entry.id   AF-A0A382TZK5-F1
#
_cell.length_a   1.000
_cell.length_b   1.000
_cell.length_c   1.000
_cell.angle_alpha   90.00
_cell.angle_beta   90.00
_cell.angle_gamma   90.00
#
_symmetry.space_group_name_H-M   'P 1'
#
loop_
_entity.id
_entity.type
_entity.pdbx_description
1 polymer ?
#
loop_
_entity_poly.entity_id
_entity_poly.type
_entity_poly.pdbx_seq_one_letter_code
_entity_poly.pdbx_strand_id
1 'polypeptide(L)'
;PLRYLTLKFLDDVPLIYNIDKVDKTKTIFITEGPIDSLFLPNSIAVGGSDFKKIDNSVKENAVLIYDNEPRNTEILKKLTEVIDLGFSVCIWNDRRVSECKDINDMILSGLSSEDIVDIINSCTHQGLSAKLKLAEYKRI
;
A
#
# COMPACT_ATOMS: atom_id res chain seq x y z
N PRO A 1 -3.85 19.23 16.37
CA PRO A 1 -3.65 18.06 15.48
C PRO A 1 -3.81 16.73 16.22
N LEU A 2 -4.59 15.81 15.65
CA LEU A 2 -4.70 14.44 16.13
C LEU A 2 -3.35 13.73 15.93
N ARG A 3 -2.92 12.95 16.91
CA ARG A 3 -1.71 12.12 16.85
C ARG A 3 -2.06 10.73 17.38
N TYR A 4 -1.53 9.68 16.75
CA TYR A 4 -1.71 8.31 17.20
C TYR A 4 -0.35 7.63 17.40
N LEU A 5 -0.33 6.57 18.20
CA LEU A 5 0.85 5.79 18.52
C LEU A 5 0.53 4.30 18.34
N THR A 6 1.34 3.60 17.55
CA THR A 6 1.29 2.14 17.44
C THR A 6 2.30 1.55 18.41
N LEU A 7 1.86 0.64 19.29
CA LEU A 7 2.71 -0.03 20.27
C LEU A 7 2.89 -1.49 19.90
N LYS A 8 4.13 -1.96 19.98
CA LYS A 8 4.51 -3.37 19.84
C LYS A 8 4.91 -3.91 21.21
N PHE A 9 4.26 -4.98 21.65
CA PHE A 9 4.50 -5.58 22.97
C PHE A 9 5.41 -6.81 22.95
N LEU A 10 5.57 -7.45 21.79
CA LEU A 10 6.36 -8.67 21.61
C LEU A 10 7.36 -8.47 20.49
N ASP A 11 8.66 -8.50 20.80
CA ASP A 11 9.74 -8.21 19.85
C ASP A 11 9.79 -9.19 18.67
N ASP A 12 9.41 -10.44 18.90
CA ASP A 12 9.49 -11.51 17.90
C ASP A 12 8.31 -11.54 16.91
N VAL A 13 7.27 -10.73 17.14
CA VAL A 13 6.08 -10.70 16.28
C VAL A 13 6.16 -9.51 15.31
N PRO A 14 5.96 -9.69 14.00
CA PRO A 14 5.86 -8.57 13.06
C PRO A 14 4.73 -7.61 13.47
N LEU A 15 4.98 -6.30 13.41
CA LEU A 15 3.96 -5.30 13.72
C LEU A 15 3.04 -5.13 12.50
N ILE A 16 2.09 -6.07 12.36
CA ILE A 16 1.12 -6.07 11.28
C ILE A 16 -0.27 -5.89 11.88
N TYR A 17 -0.92 -4.79 11.52
CA TYR A 17 -2.29 -4.53 11.91
C TYR A 17 -3.24 -5.44 11.11
N ASN A 18 -4.23 -6.02 11.79
CA ASN A 18 -5.36 -6.75 11.20
C ASN A 18 -5.05 -8.09 10.47
N ILE A 19 -3.84 -8.64 10.62
CA ILE A 19 -3.41 -9.86 9.91
C ILE A 19 -4.29 -11.10 10.15
N ASP A 20 -4.88 -11.23 11.34
CA ASP A 20 -5.71 -12.39 11.70
C ASP A 20 -7.15 -12.30 11.20
N LYS A 21 -7.56 -11.15 10.64
CA LYS A 21 -8.95 -10.91 10.20
C LYS A 21 -9.12 -10.92 8.69
N VAL A 22 -8.03 -10.96 7.91
CA VAL A 22 -8.11 -10.96 6.46
C VAL A 22 -8.44 -12.35 5.91
N ASP A 23 -9.27 -12.34 4.88
CA ASP A 23 -9.58 -13.51 4.05
C ASP A 23 -8.46 -13.67 3.02
N LYS A 24 -7.59 -14.66 3.24
CA LYS A 24 -6.44 -14.96 2.38
C LYS A 24 -6.82 -15.46 0.98
N THR A 25 -8.09 -15.79 0.74
CA THR A 25 -8.59 -16.20 -0.58
C THR A 25 -8.95 -15.01 -1.48
N LYS A 26 -8.99 -13.80 -0.93
CA LYS A 26 -9.30 -12.55 -1.63
C LYS A 26 -8.07 -11.66 -1.71
N THR A 27 -8.11 -10.64 -2.56
CA THR A 27 -7.11 -9.58 -2.59
C THR A 27 -6.94 -8.97 -1.20
N ILE A 28 -5.70 -8.90 -0.72
CA ILE A 28 -5.33 -8.27 0.54
C ILE A 28 -4.63 -6.95 0.21
N PHE A 29 -5.21 -5.85 0.64
CA PHE A 29 -4.61 -4.53 0.47
C PHE A 29 -3.69 -4.20 1.63
N ILE A 30 -2.43 -3.88 1.33
CA ILE A 30 -1.39 -3.70 2.34
C ILE A 30 -0.91 -2.25 2.31
N THR A 31 -1.22 -1.48 3.35
CA THR A 31 -0.81 -0.06 3.50
C THR A 31 0.38 0.10 4.46
N GLU A 32 1.04 1.26 4.47
CA GLU A 32 2.05 1.59 5.49
C GLU A 32 1.41 1.98 6.82
N GLY A 33 0.32 2.75 6.77
CA GLY A 33 -0.38 3.28 7.94
C GLY A 33 -1.65 2.47 8.28
N PRO A 34 -1.93 2.20 9.57
CA PRO A 34 -3.17 1.57 9.98
C PRO A 34 -4.40 2.42 9.67
N ILE A 35 -4.30 3.76 9.70
CA ILE A 35 -5.43 4.65 9.36
C ILE A 35 -5.87 4.44 7.92
N ASP A 36 -4.93 4.43 6.97
CA ASP A 36 -5.23 4.20 5.55
C ASP A 36 -5.91 2.84 5.32
N SER A 37 -5.46 1.80 6.03
CA SER A 37 -6.07 0.46 5.92
C SER A 37 -7.55 0.44 6.33
N LEU A 38 -8.00 1.32 7.23
CA LEU A 38 -9.40 1.34 7.69
C LEU A 38 -10.37 1.72 6.57
N PHE A 39 -9.89 2.38 5.51
CA PHE A 39 -10.70 2.79 4.36
C PHE A 39 -10.76 1.74 3.26
N LEU A 40 -10.03 0.62 3.40
CA LEU A 40 -9.95 -0.45 2.40
C LEU A 40 -10.58 -1.74 2.92
N PRO A 41 -11.28 -2.50 2.06
CA PRO A 41 -11.78 -3.82 2.43
C PRO A 41 -10.61 -4.81 2.55
N ASN A 42 -10.74 -5.85 3.38
CA ASN A 42 -9.77 -6.95 3.48
C ASN A 42 -8.30 -6.49 3.56
N SER A 43 -8.01 -5.52 4.42
CA SER A 43 -6.73 -4.82 4.46
C SER A 43 -5.91 -5.13 5.70
N ILE A 44 -4.60 -4.96 5.58
CA ILE A 44 -3.64 -4.95 6.67
C ILE A 44 -2.76 -3.71 6.55
N ALA A 45 -2.11 -3.32 7.64
CA ALA A 45 -1.07 -2.30 7.61
C ALA A 45 0.24 -2.84 8.18
N VAL A 46 1.34 -2.57 7.49
CA VAL A 46 2.68 -3.03 7.87
C VAL A 46 3.53 -1.80 8.19
N GLY A 47 3.79 -1.60 9.48
CA GLY A 47 4.61 -0.49 9.93
C GLY A 47 6.09 -0.70 9.58
N GLY A 48 6.73 0.34 9.02
CA GLY A 48 8.19 0.49 9.10
C GLY A 48 9.04 -0.54 8.35
N SER A 49 8.83 -0.67 7.03
CA SER A 49 9.73 -1.40 6.09
C SER A 49 9.79 -2.93 6.21
N ASP A 50 8.96 -3.55 7.05
CA ASP A 50 8.96 -4.99 7.30
C ASP A 50 8.15 -5.84 6.31
N PHE A 51 7.95 -5.37 5.07
CA PHE A 51 7.22 -6.12 4.03
C PHE A 51 7.87 -7.47 3.68
N LYS A 52 9.16 -7.65 4.00
CA LYS A 52 9.86 -8.95 3.91
C LYS A 52 9.36 -9.98 4.91
N LYS A 53 8.69 -9.55 5.99
CA LYS A 53 8.09 -10.42 7.02
C LYS A 53 6.65 -10.80 6.71
N ILE A 54 6.10 -10.29 5.61
CA ILE A 54 4.82 -10.76 5.11
C ILE A 54 4.98 -12.22 4.71
N ASP A 55 4.15 -13.07 5.30
CA ASP A 55 4.12 -14.50 4.99
C ASP A 55 3.90 -14.71 3.48
N ASN A 56 4.67 -15.62 2.88
CA ASN A 56 4.47 -16.03 1.49
C ASN A 56 3.02 -16.48 1.23
N SER A 57 2.29 -16.95 2.25
CA SER A 57 0.88 -17.34 2.13
C SER A 57 -0.06 -16.22 1.68
N VAL A 58 0.30 -14.95 1.83
CA VAL A 58 -0.53 -13.82 1.37
C VAL A 58 0.02 -13.14 0.12
N LYS A 59 1.26 -13.46 -0.29
CA LYS A 59 1.98 -12.77 -1.36
C LYS A 59 1.25 -12.77 -2.69
N GLU A 60 0.66 -13.90 -3.08
CA GLU A 60 -0.02 -14.05 -4.37
C GLU A 60 -1.26 -13.16 -4.50
N ASN A 61 -1.95 -12.91 -3.38
CA ASN A 61 -3.16 -12.10 -3.31
C ASN A 61 -2.90 -10.68 -2.76
N ALA A 62 -1.64 -10.32 -2.50
CA ALA A 62 -1.31 -9.05 -1.88
C ALA A 62 -1.11 -7.93 -2.91
N VAL A 63 -1.67 -6.75 -2.62
CA VAL A 63 -1.37 -5.49 -3.31
C VAL A 63 -0.77 -4.53 -2.29
N LEU A 64 0.51 -4.17 -2.49
CA LEU A 64 1.16 -3.18 -1.65
C LEU A 64 0.84 -1.76 -2.11
N ILE A 65 0.51 -0.90 -1.16
CA ILE A 65 0.11 0.48 -1.38
C ILE A 65 1.00 1.37 -0.51
N TYR A 66 1.85 2.13 -1.18
CA TYR A 66 2.67 3.17 -0.58
C TYR A 66 2.02 4.54 -0.77
N ASP A 67 2.47 5.51 0.02
CA ASP A 67 2.09 6.91 -0.13
C ASP A 67 2.35 7.40 -1.57
N ASN A 68 1.48 8.29 -2.05
CA ASN A 68 1.53 8.90 -3.37
C ASN A 68 2.58 10.03 -3.43
N GLU A 69 3.85 9.65 -3.24
CA GLU A 69 4.98 10.56 -3.27
C GLU A 69 5.98 10.20 -4.40
N PRO A 70 5.72 10.59 -5.66
CA PRO A 70 6.55 10.22 -6.81
C PRO A 70 7.99 10.75 -6.76
N ARG A 71 8.27 11.70 -5.87
CA ARG A 71 9.59 12.33 -5.69
C ARG A 71 10.30 11.90 -4.41
N ASN A 72 9.66 11.09 -3.56
CA ASN A 72 10.29 10.58 -2.34
C ASN A 72 11.18 9.37 -2.68
N THR A 73 12.50 9.55 -2.55
CA THR A 73 13.48 8.52 -2.88
C THR A 73 13.33 7.24 -2.07
N GLU A 74 12.87 7.34 -0.82
CA GLU A 74 12.66 6.17 0.04
C GLU A 74 11.45 5.35 -0.43
N ILE A 75 10.34 6.00 -0.78
CA ILE A 75 9.17 5.33 -1.35
C ILE A 75 9.53 4.66 -2.69
N LEU A 76 10.22 5.37 -3.57
CA LEU A 76 10.66 4.82 -4.86
C LEU A 76 11.60 3.61 -4.70
N LYS A 77 12.48 3.64 -3.70
CA LYS A 77 13.38 2.53 -3.37
C LYS A 77 12.58 1.32 -2.87
N LYS A 78 11.66 1.52 -1.91
CA LYS A 78 10.77 0.47 -1.40
C LYS A 78 9.96 -0.18 -2.52
N LEU A 79 9.32 0.64 -3.37
CA LEU A 79 8.59 0.16 -4.55
C LEU A 79 9.48 -0.72 -5.45
N THR A 80 10.69 -0.27 -5.75
CA THR A 80 11.65 -1.04 -6.57
C THR A 80 11.94 -2.40 -5.92
N GLU A 81 12.25 -2.41 -4.62
CA GLU A 81 12.56 -3.63 -3.87
C GLU A 81 11.39 -4.63 -3.89
N VAL A 82 10.16 -4.19 -3.63
CA VAL A 82 9.02 -5.12 -3.58
C VAL A 82 8.59 -5.61 -4.97
N ILE A 83 8.80 -4.81 -6.01
CA ILE A 83 8.61 -5.26 -7.40
C ILE A 83 9.61 -6.35 -7.75
N ASP A 84 10.89 -6.20 -7.36
CA ASP A 84 11.92 -7.20 -7.60
C ASP A 84 11.69 -8.48 -6.80
N LEU A 85 11.05 -8.38 -5.62
CA LEU A 85 10.57 -9.53 -4.86
C LEU A 85 9.33 -10.18 -5.48
N GLY A 86 8.74 -9.60 -6.54
CA GLY A 86 7.62 -10.16 -7.28
C GLY A 86 6.24 -9.87 -6.67
N PHE A 87 6.11 -8.85 -5.84
CA PHE A 87 4.79 -8.43 -5.34
C PHE A 87 4.03 -7.59 -6.38
N SER A 88 2.70 -7.61 -6.29
CA SER A 88 1.84 -6.63 -6.94
C SER A 88 1.84 -5.33 -6.14
N VAL A 89 1.94 -4.20 -6.83
CA VAL A 89 2.05 -2.87 -6.22
C VAL A 89 1.09 -1.88 -6.87
N CYS A 90 0.51 -0.99 -6.07
CA CYS A 90 -0.20 0.18 -6.57
C CYS A 90 0.83 1.25 -6.97
N ILE A 91 0.81 1.68 -8.23
CA ILE A 91 1.60 2.81 -8.73
C ILE A 91 0.61 3.85 -9.24
N TRP A 92 0.37 4.87 -8.42
CA TRP A 92 -0.63 5.89 -8.67
C TRP A 92 -0.41 6.60 -10.02
N ASN A 93 -1.45 6.62 -10.85
CA ASN A 93 -1.44 7.32 -12.14
C ASN A 93 -2.80 7.93 -12.52
N ASP A 94 -3.77 7.90 -11.60
CA ASP A 94 -5.10 8.47 -11.79
C ASP A 94 -5.10 9.96 -11.42
N ARG A 95 -5.66 10.79 -12.31
CA ARG A 95 -5.73 12.25 -12.12
C ARG A 95 -6.58 12.66 -10.93
N ARG A 96 -7.53 11.82 -10.49
CA ARG A 96 -8.39 12.09 -9.34
C ARG A 96 -7.61 12.20 -8.04
N VAL A 97 -6.41 11.63 -7.97
CA VAL A 97 -5.60 11.56 -6.74
C VAL A 97 -4.25 12.27 -6.86
N SER A 98 -4.01 13.04 -7.93
CA SER A 98 -2.68 13.66 -8.18
C SER A 98 -2.20 14.57 -7.05
N GLU A 99 -3.13 15.22 -6.34
CA GLU A 99 -2.85 16.14 -5.25
C GLU A 99 -2.99 15.51 -3.85
N CYS A 100 -3.34 14.21 -3.76
CA CYS A 100 -3.54 13.51 -2.49
C CYS A 100 -2.28 12.72 -2.14
N LYS A 101 -1.75 12.87 -0.91
CA LYS A 101 -0.50 12.21 -0.50
C LYS A 101 -0.69 10.77 -0.07
N ASP A 102 -1.80 10.48 0.58
CA ASP A 102 -2.14 9.16 1.12
C ASP A 102 -3.65 8.90 0.95
N ILE A 103 -4.11 7.72 1.39
CA ILE A 103 -5.51 7.33 1.25
C ILE A 103 -6.40 8.20 2.15
N ASN A 104 -5.92 8.56 3.34
CA ASN A 104 -6.65 9.48 4.21
C ASN A 104 -6.88 10.84 3.53
N ASP A 105 -5.89 11.42 2.85
CA ASP A 105 -6.03 12.63 2.04
C ASP A 105 -7.04 12.43 0.90
N MET A 106 -7.06 11.26 0.26
CA MET A 106 -8.05 10.91 -0.77
C MET A 106 -9.48 10.93 -0.21
N ILE A 107 -9.71 10.35 0.97
CA ILE A 107 -11.02 10.39 1.66
C ILE A 107 -11.40 11.85 1.99
N LEU A 108 -10.47 12.63 2.52
CA LEU A 108 -10.71 14.04 2.84
C LEU A 108 -10.97 14.90 1.61
N SER A 109 -10.47 14.50 0.44
CA SER A 109 -10.76 15.13 -0.86
C SER A 109 -12.16 14.85 -1.38
N GLY A 110 -12.89 13.91 -0.76
CA GLY A 110 -14.28 13.56 -1.09
C GLY A 110 -14.45 12.26 -1.89
N LEU A 111 -13.38 11.48 -2.09
CA LEU A 111 -13.50 10.15 -2.71
C LEU A 111 -14.10 9.15 -1.72
N SER A 112 -14.93 8.24 -2.23
CA SER A 112 -15.43 7.12 -1.43
C SER A 112 -14.38 6.01 -1.30
N SER A 113 -14.56 5.13 -0.31
CA SER A 113 -13.74 3.91 -0.19
C SER A 113 -13.81 3.06 -1.47
N GLU A 114 -14.99 2.98 -2.10
CA GLU A 114 -15.20 2.27 -3.36
C GLU A 114 -14.40 2.90 -4.50
N ASP A 115 -14.43 4.24 -4.64
CA ASP A 115 -13.64 4.94 -5.66
C ASP A 115 -12.14 4.66 -5.50
N ILE A 116 -11.64 4.67 -4.26
CA ILE A 116 -10.23 4.43 -3.96
C ILE A 116 -9.84 3.00 -4.31
N VAL A 117 -10.68 2.01 -3.98
CA VAL A 117 -10.45 0.61 -4.36
C VAL A 117 -10.40 0.46 -5.88
N ASP A 118 -11.32 1.10 -6.61
CA ASP A 118 -11.32 1.08 -8.08
C ASP A 118 -10.05 1.69 -8.67
N ILE A 119 -9.59 2.82 -8.11
CA ILE A 119 -8.33 3.45 -8.49
C ILE A 119 -7.17 2.50 -8.23
N ILE A 120 -7.05 1.93 -7.02
CA ILE A 120 -5.98 1.00 -6.64
C ILE A 120 -5.95 -0.18 -7.62
N ASN A 121 -7.11 -0.78 -7.90
CA ASN A 121 -7.21 -1.91 -8.83
C ASN A 121 -6.70 -1.53 -10.23
N SER A 122 -7.05 -0.34 -10.73
CA SER A 122 -6.58 0.15 -12.04
C SER A 122 -5.08 0.52 -12.06
N CYS A 123 -4.53 0.89 -10.90
CA CYS A 123 -3.13 1.26 -10.71
C CYS A 123 -2.25 0.09 -10.25
N THR A 124 -2.81 -1.13 -10.14
CA THR A 124 -2.07 -2.29 -9.65
C THR A 124 -1.29 -2.95 -10.79
N HIS A 125 0.02 -3.12 -10.57
CA HIS A 125 0.93 -3.70 -11.54
C HIS A 125 1.89 -4.69 -10.86
N GLN A 126 2.43 -5.63 -11.64
CA GLN A 126 3.43 -6.60 -11.18
C GLN A 126 4.54 -6.78 -12.21
N GLY A 127 5.72 -7.21 -11.77
CA GLY A 127 6.83 -7.62 -12.64
C GLY A 127 7.25 -6.51 -13.62
N LEU A 128 7.39 -6.85 -14.91
CA LEU A 128 7.88 -5.92 -15.93
C LEU A 128 6.94 -4.72 -16.12
N SER A 129 5.63 -4.92 -16.03
CA SER A 129 4.64 -3.84 -16.14
C SER A 129 4.81 -2.83 -15.00
N ALA A 130 5.02 -3.31 -13.77
CA ALA A 130 5.29 -2.43 -12.62
C ALA A 130 6.59 -1.65 -12.78
N LYS A 131 7.66 -2.26 -13.30
CA LYS A 131 8.93 -1.54 -13.56
C LYS A 131 8.77 -0.40 -14.55
N LEU A 132 8.00 -0.62 -15.62
CA LEU A 132 7.70 0.42 -16.61
C LEU A 132 6.88 1.55 -15.98
N LYS A 133 5.82 1.20 -15.26
CA LYS A 133 4.94 2.18 -14.59
C LYS A 133 5.67 2.98 -13.51
N LEU A 134 6.59 2.36 -12.78
CA LEU A 134 7.43 3.05 -11.80
C LEU A 134 8.36 4.07 -12.48
N ALA A 135 8.87 3.78 -13.68
CA ALA A 135 9.68 4.73 -14.43
C ALA A 135 8.85 5.92 -14.96
N GLU A 136 7.58 5.72 -15.31
CA GLU A 136 6.63 6.79 -15.64
C GLU A 136 6.30 7.64 -14.41
N TYR A 137 6.00 6.98 -13.28
CA TYR A 137 5.63 7.60 -12.01
C TYR A 137 6.70 8.56 -11.48
N LYS A 138 7.99 8.19 -11.60
CA LYS A 138 9.14 9.03 -11.22
C LYS A 138 9.23 10.37 -11.97
N ARG A 139 8.50 10.54 -13.07
CA ARG A 139 8.56 11.72 -13.94
C ARG A 139 7.43 12.72 -13.68
N ILE A 140 6.49 12.38 -12.79
CA ILE A 140 5.39 13.23 -12.33
C ILE A 140 5.93 14.25 -11.31
#